data_AF-A0A968WX55-F1
#
_entry.id   AF-A0A968WX55-F1
#
_cell.length_a   1.000
_cell.length_b   1.000
_cell.length_c   1.000
_cell.angle_alpha   90.00
_cell.angle_beta   90.00
_cell.angle_gamma   90.00
#
_symmetry.space_group_name_H-M   'P 1'
#
loop_
_entity.id
_entity.type
_entity.pdbx_description
1 polymer ?
#
loop_
_entity_poly.entity_id
_entity_poly.type
_entity_poly.pdbx_seq_one_letter_code
_entity_poly.pdbx_strand_id
1 'polypeptide(L)'
;MFTVESIMAGLQILSVALLGILFFMILRVLNRLKFIEQKVDRKEIDLASAVEAPPAIETSPGGAFEAFLEEDPARLKLTKSEQFKAYRKWRQEKGMNWSNS
;
A
#
# COMPACT_ATOMS: atom_id res chain seq x y z
N MET A 1 25.89 46.86 22.34
CA MET A 1 25.65 47.45 21.01
C MET A 1 26.05 46.38 20.00
N PHE A 2 25.10 45.73 19.33
CA PHE A 2 25.43 44.69 18.34
C PHE A 2 25.97 45.38 17.09
N THR A 3 27.14 44.96 16.61
CA THR A 3 27.73 45.49 15.38
C THR A 3 26.96 44.97 14.17
N VAL A 4 26.88 45.77 13.10
CA VAL A 4 26.17 45.42 11.85
C VAL A 4 26.72 44.12 11.25
N GLU A 5 28.02 43.87 11.43
CA GLU A 5 28.71 42.63 11.04
C GLU A 5 28.16 41.40 11.76
N SER A 6 27.84 41.52 13.06
CA SER A 6 27.25 40.43 13.84
C SER A 6 25.85 40.05 13.33
N ILE A 7 25.08 41.05 12.87
CA ILE A 7 23.74 40.85 12.32
C ILE A 7 23.82 40.17 10.94
N MET A 8 24.74 40.62 10.09
CA MET A 8 24.97 40.04 8.76
C MET A 8 25.46 38.58 8.84
N ALA A 9 26.40 38.30 9.75
CA ALA A 9 26.86 36.93 10.00
C ALA A 9 25.73 36.03 10.49
N GLY A 10 24.88 36.52 11.40
CA GLY A 10 23.70 35.80 11.87
C GLY A 10 22.71 35.47 10.74
N LEU A 11 22.45 36.42 9.84
CA LEU A 11 21.56 36.21 8.70
C LEU A 11 22.12 35.19 7.71
N GLN A 12 23.43 35.22 7.45
CA GLN A 12 24.10 34.25 6.59
C GLN A 12 24.03 32.83 7.17
N ILE A 13 24.30 32.68 8.46
CA ILE A 13 24.21 31.39 9.15
C ILE A 13 22.77 30.85 9.10
N LEU A 14 21.77 31.71 9.33
CA LEU A 14 20.36 31.33 9.25
C LEU A 14 19.98 30.88 7.84
N SER A 15 20.42 31.60 6.81
CA SER A 15 20.17 31.25 5.41
C SER A 15 20.79 29.90 5.04
N VAL A 16 22.04 29.66 5.42
CA VAL A 16 22.74 28.39 5.17
C VAL A 16 22.08 27.24 5.94
N ALA A 17 21.68 27.48 7.18
CA ALA A 17 20.94 26.49 7.97
C ALA A 17 19.60 26.13 7.33
N LEU A 18 18.85 27.12 6.84
CA LEU A 18 17.57 26.91 6.16
C LEU A 18 17.74 26.09 4.88
N LEU A 19 18.78 26.42 4.08
CA LEU A 19 19.15 25.66 2.88
C LEU A 19 19.54 24.22 3.22
N GLY A 20 20.30 24.02 4.30
CA GLY A 20 20.68 22.69 4.77
C GLY A 20 19.46 21.84 5.17
N ILE A 21 18.49 22.44 5.87
CA ILE A 21 17.25 21.76 6.26
C ILE A 21 16.43 21.38 5.02
N LEU A 22 16.27 22.30 4.07
CA LEU A 22 15.57 22.04 2.81
C LEU A 22 16.23 20.90 2.03
N PHE A 23 17.56 20.94 1.90
CA PHE A 23 18.32 19.89 1.24
C PHE A 23 18.14 18.53 1.93
N PHE A 24 18.19 18.49 3.26
CA PHE A 24 17.94 17.28 4.04
C PHE A 24 16.51 16.74 3.85
N MET A 25 15.51 17.62 3.78
CA MET A 25 14.13 17.23 3.48
C MET A 25 14.00 16.62 2.09
N ILE A 26 14.65 17.21 1.08
CA ILE A 26 14.67 16.67 -0.29
C ILE A 26 15.27 15.26 -0.28
N LEU A 27 16.42 15.06 0.36
CA LEU A 27 17.03 13.74 0.48
C LEU A 27 16.12 12.73 1.19
N ARG A 28 15.42 13.15 2.25
CA ARG A 28 14.47 12.30 2.96
C ARG A 28 13.30 11.89 2.07
N VAL A 29 12.76 12.82 1.27
CA VAL A 29 11.69 12.54 0.31
C VAL A 29 12.18 11.60 -0.78
N LEU A 30 13.36 11.84 -1.36
CA LEU A 30 13.97 10.96 -2.36
C LEU A 30 14.21 9.55 -1.83
N ASN A 31 14.70 9.41 -0.59
CA ASN A 31 14.90 8.10 0.04
C ASN A 31 13.58 7.37 0.29
N ARG A 32 12.53 8.09 0.69
CA ARG A 32 11.18 7.51 0.79
C ARG A 32 10.64 7.12 -0.58
N LEU A 33 10.88 7.94 -1.59
CA LEU A 33 10.46 7.65 -2.96
C LEU A 33 11.16 6.40 -3.49
N LYS A 34 12.48 6.28 -3.32
CA LYS A 34 13.25 5.07 -3.65
C LYS A 34 12.75 3.84 -2.91
N PHE A 35 12.39 3.97 -1.63
CA PHE A 35 11.82 2.85 -0.87
C PHE A 35 10.43 2.44 -1.36
N ILE A 36 9.62 3.41 -1.79
CA ILE A 36 8.30 3.16 -2.41
C ILE A 36 8.50 2.53 -3.79
N GLU A 37 9.40 3.06 -4.61
CA GLU A 37 9.76 2.53 -5.93
C GLU A 37 10.29 1.11 -5.83
N GLN A 38 11.18 0.80 -4.89
CA GLN A 38 11.64 -0.57 -4.63
C GLN A 38 10.49 -1.51 -4.21
N LYS A 39 9.47 -1.00 -3.52
CA LYS A 39 8.28 -1.79 -3.17
C LYS A 39 7.33 -1.96 -4.34
N VAL A 40 7.25 -0.98 -5.24
CA VAL A 40 6.43 -1.06 -6.46
C VAL A 40 7.10 -1.99 -7.47
N ASP A 41 8.40 -1.88 -7.67
CA ASP A 41 9.19 -2.73 -8.57
C ASP A 41 9.25 -4.18 -8.04
N ARG A 42 9.41 -4.37 -6.72
CA ARG A 42 9.20 -5.69 -6.11
C ARG A 42 7.76 -6.17 -6.24
N LYS A 43 6.75 -5.30 -6.18
CA LYS A 43 5.36 -5.68 -6.41
C LYS A 43 5.12 -6.02 -7.88
N GLU A 44 5.84 -5.43 -8.83
CA GLU A 44 5.77 -5.78 -10.25
C GLU A 44 6.44 -7.13 -10.55
N ILE A 45 7.60 -7.39 -9.93
CA ILE A 45 8.26 -8.71 -9.95
C ILE A 45 7.42 -9.76 -9.21
N ASP A 46 6.86 -9.41 -8.06
CA ASP A 46 5.92 -10.26 -7.32
C ASP A 46 4.59 -10.37 -8.07
N LEU A 47 4.14 -9.45 -8.94
CA LEU A 47 2.94 -9.64 -9.78
C LEU A 47 3.25 -10.57 -10.96
N ALA A 48 4.45 -10.47 -11.54
CA ALA A 48 4.94 -11.42 -12.53
C ALA A 48 5.14 -12.82 -11.91
N SER A 49 5.51 -12.89 -10.63
CA SER A 49 5.65 -14.13 -9.86
C SER A 49 4.35 -14.60 -9.15
N ALA A 50 3.38 -13.70 -8.89
CA ALA A 50 2.09 -13.97 -8.25
C ALA A 50 0.97 -14.20 -9.27
N VAL A 51 1.31 -14.39 -10.55
CA VAL A 51 0.55 -15.30 -11.39
C VAL A 51 0.46 -16.71 -10.73
N GLU A 52 1.32 -17.02 -9.75
CA GLU A 52 1.31 -18.29 -9.01
C GLU A 52 0.86 -18.24 -7.52
N ALA A 53 0.58 -17.08 -6.90
CA ALA A 53 0.28 -17.03 -5.45
C ALA A 53 -1.11 -16.42 -5.12
N PRO A 54 -2.01 -17.17 -4.44
CA PRO A 54 -3.41 -16.74 -4.23
C PRO A 54 -3.55 -15.64 -3.16
N PRO A 55 -4.41 -14.61 -3.39
CA PRO A 55 -4.55 -13.45 -2.51
C PRO A 55 -5.24 -13.78 -1.18
N ALA A 56 -4.79 -13.07 -0.14
CA ALA A 56 -5.22 -13.19 1.25
C ALA A 56 -6.75 -13.05 1.40
N ILE A 57 -7.33 -13.97 2.15
CA ILE A 57 -8.77 -14.13 2.34
C ILE A 57 -9.23 -13.10 3.38
N GLU A 58 -10.04 -12.14 2.97
CA GLU A 58 -10.80 -11.27 3.89
C GLU A 58 -11.87 -12.10 4.63
N THR A 59 -11.52 -12.65 5.79
CA THR A 59 -12.46 -13.37 6.68
C THR A 59 -13.03 -12.43 7.75
N SER A 60 -13.56 -11.27 7.37
CA SER A 60 -14.29 -10.42 8.31
C SER A 60 -15.69 -11.01 8.56
N PRO A 61 -16.14 -11.15 9.82
CA PRO A 61 -17.51 -11.54 10.13
C PRO A 61 -18.48 -10.48 9.61
N GLY A 62 -19.57 -10.90 8.96
CA GLY A 62 -20.48 -10.02 8.19
C GLY A 62 -20.06 -9.72 6.75
N GLY A 63 -18.98 -10.34 6.25
CA GLY A 63 -18.43 -10.10 4.92
C GLY A 63 -19.14 -10.87 3.80
N ALA A 64 -18.81 -10.54 2.55
CA ALA A 64 -19.41 -11.15 1.34
C ALA A 64 -19.30 -12.70 1.28
N PHE A 65 -18.45 -13.31 2.11
CA PHE A 65 -18.36 -14.76 2.27
C PHE A 65 -19.58 -15.37 2.96
N GLU A 66 -20.20 -14.67 3.91
CA GLU A 66 -21.43 -15.13 4.55
C GLU A 66 -22.60 -15.09 3.57
N ALA A 67 -22.75 -14.01 2.80
CA ALA A 67 -23.75 -13.92 1.72
C ALA A 67 -23.60 -15.04 0.67
N PHE A 68 -22.36 -15.44 0.38
CA PHE A 68 -22.08 -16.58 -0.51
C PHE A 68 -22.54 -17.94 0.06
N LEU A 69 -22.48 -18.11 1.39
CA LEU A 69 -22.92 -19.32 2.07
C LEU A 69 -24.44 -19.32 2.33
N GLU A 70 -25.04 -18.15 2.52
CA GLU A 70 -26.50 -17.97 2.65
C GLU A 70 -27.24 -18.28 1.35
N GLU A 71 -26.68 -17.89 0.19
CA GLU A 71 -27.30 -18.18 -1.12
C GLU A 71 -27.39 -19.67 -1.43
N ASP A 72 -26.52 -20.49 -0.85
CA ASP A 72 -26.53 -21.94 -1.05
C ASP A 72 -25.83 -22.66 0.13
N PRO A 73 -26.59 -23.11 1.14
CA PRO A 73 -26.05 -23.75 2.33
C PRO A 73 -25.43 -25.13 2.04
N ALA A 74 -25.64 -25.71 0.85
CA ALA A 74 -24.96 -26.94 0.44
C ALA A 74 -23.45 -26.71 0.25
N ARG A 75 -23.01 -25.46 0.07
CA ARG A 75 -21.60 -25.08 -0.04
C ARG A 75 -20.83 -25.28 1.26
N LEU A 76 -21.50 -25.29 2.41
CA LEU A 76 -20.89 -25.63 3.71
C LEU A 76 -20.42 -27.09 3.78
N LYS A 77 -20.99 -27.98 2.96
CA LYS A 77 -20.60 -29.40 2.88
C LYS A 77 -19.33 -29.62 2.05
N LEU A 78 -18.93 -28.62 1.25
CA LEU A 78 -17.71 -28.68 0.46
C LEU A 78 -16.48 -28.53 1.37
N THR A 79 -15.34 -29.06 0.94
CA THR A 79 -14.10 -28.85 1.67
C THR A 79 -13.74 -27.35 1.68
N LYS A 80 -13.03 -26.89 2.72
CA LYS A 80 -12.66 -25.46 2.86
C LYS A 80 -11.97 -24.89 1.60
N SER A 81 -11.18 -25.73 0.90
CA SER A 81 -10.51 -25.38 -0.36
C SER A 81 -11.52 -25.12 -1.50
N GLU A 82 -12.52 -25.98 -1.64
CA GLU A 82 -13.59 -25.87 -2.64
C GLU A 82 -14.51 -24.70 -2.35
N GLN A 83 -14.80 -24.42 -1.07
CA GLN A 83 -15.56 -23.25 -0.64
C GLN A 83 -14.89 -21.95 -1.10
N PHE A 84 -13.57 -21.82 -0.93
CA PHE A 84 -12.85 -20.63 -1.39
C PHE A 84 -12.78 -20.53 -2.92
N LYS A 85 -12.67 -21.66 -3.64
CA LYS A 85 -12.71 -21.68 -5.10
C LYS A 85 -14.07 -21.21 -5.63
N ALA A 86 -15.15 -21.75 -5.06
CA ALA A 86 -16.50 -21.36 -5.41
C ALA A 86 -16.81 -19.91 -5.01
N TYR A 87 -16.29 -19.44 -3.86
CA TYR A 87 -16.41 -18.05 -3.42
C TYR A 87 -15.76 -17.06 -4.39
N ARG A 88 -14.55 -17.35 -4.88
CA ARG A 88 -13.88 -16.51 -5.89
C ARG A 88 -14.69 -16.44 -7.19
N LYS A 89 -15.22 -17.57 -7.65
CA LYS A 89 -16.06 -17.62 -8.86
C LYS A 89 -17.35 -16.81 -8.66
N TRP A 90 -18.01 -16.97 -7.52
CA TRP A 90 -19.19 -16.21 -7.16
C TRP A 90 -18.93 -14.70 -7.08
N ARG A 91 -17.78 -14.28 -6.52
CA ARG A 91 -17.36 -12.86 -6.50
C ARG A 91 -17.19 -12.28 -7.92
N GLN A 92 -16.63 -13.07 -8.84
CA GLN A 92 -16.49 -12.68 -10.25
C GLN A 92 -17.86 -12.57 -10.94
N GLU A 93 -18.74 -13.56 -10.73
CA GLU A 93 -20.10 -13.58 -11.31
C GLU A 93 -20.97 -12.43 -10.79
N LYS A 94 -20.81 -12.04 -9.51
CA LYS A 94 -21.51 -10.91 -8.89
C LYS A 94 -20.94 -9.54 -9.29
N GLY A 95 -19.93 -9.49 -10.15
CA GLY A 95 -19.31 -8.24 -10.59
C GLY A 95 -18.55 -7.50 -9.48
N MET A 96 -18.22 -8.17 -8.37
CA MET A 96 -17.40 -7.62 -7.29
C MET A 96 -15.90 -7.70 -7.61
N ASN A 97 -15.54 -7.48 -8.87
CA ASN A 97 -14.16 -7.26 -9.27
C ASN A 97 -13.83 -5.83 -8.87
N TRP A 98 -13.00 -5.68 -7.84
CA TRP A 98 -12.38 -4.40 -7.55
C TRP A 98 -11.71 -3.88 -8.83
N SER A 99 -12.22 -2.77 -9.35
CA SER A 99 -11.48 -1.92 -10.28
C SER A 99 -10.16 -1.56 -9.60
N ASN A 100 -9.06 -2.15 -10.09
CA ASN A 100 -7.71 -1.91 -9.62
C ASN A 100 -7.41 -0.40 -9.55
N SER A 101 -7.01 0.06 -8.37
CA SER A 101 -6.31 1.33 -8.10
C SER A 101 -4.90 0.98 -7.61
#